data_AF-A0A9W4HZU1-F1
#
_entry.id   AF-A0A9W4HZU1-F1
#
_cell.length_a   1.000
_cell.length_b   1.000
_cell.length_c   1.000
_cell.angle_alpha   90.00
_cell.angle_beta   90.00
_cell.angle_gamma   90.00
#
_symmetry.space_group_name_H-M   'P 1'
#
loop_
_entity.id
_entity.type
_entity.pdbx_description
1 polymer ?
#
loop_
_entity_poly.entity_id
_entity_poly.type
_entity_poly.pdbx_seq_one_letter_code
_entity_poly.pdbx_strand_id
1 'polypeptide(L)'
;MSGGYSEASLISHQPKRLRLLYEPLCLLHTLSEVRGDRIKPGDILSEGPGLTAPGRYRSFVDAIAYICAYRKKPGYVTAAALEEAPDAIVVLLAANNDIDTAVVTLLEKVVMILSWIIDNPTVRLDTNEARGAMKILTAYVLDLNAPKIFDYYQRVNKLVSLVMGRLNAEPGLKADEALPPRADQDSTINLRNWVATHLSKSNMQLQESDMPSLALSSYRDREVFNALHHTTGSLELSLNFERLHKLLYKLGKHVAQCKRLIEATIRLRLELSRGLRIETIGGSWENRIPLLARTCNIQNIGHRIFSDPAKQDIFLRQLQQIYSEKELDRVLSKDLCKGKTRVHAELLVLDHFEQTGGRFLDERDRYIGCSKPACYLCHLFISCHPRGYASPPSHQKLYLNWRLPDIRTDEQNAATRFQHQQGVLFRMIDTVRRDLTNDIAARVGKRMGFADSTAGGTSTIIDIETDLSSSMSSLSLDELLKTLDRQDGAGRGPREPHMDPKFTPCGVPFFPSETSGEAESDDSATGGVGI
;
A
#
# COMPACT_ATOMS: atom_id res chain seq x y z
N MET A 1 -6.37 10.81 -27.14
CA MET A 1 -7.44 10.17 -27.94
C MET A 1 -7.89 8.93 -27.20
N SER A 2 -9.06 9.03 -26.58
CA SER A 2 -9.73 7.97 -25.84
C SER A 2 -10.27 6.94 -26.84
N GLY A 3 -9.50 5.87 -27.06
CA GLY A 3 -9.96 4.72 -27.82
C GLY A 3 -11.12 4.05 -27.10
N GLY A 4 -12.34 4.23 -27.62
CA GLY A 4 -13.50 3.46 -27.24
C GLY A 4 -13.29 2.01 -27.63
N TYR A 5 -12.79 1.20 -26.70
CA TYR A 5 -12.83 -0.25 -26.85
C TYR A 5 -14.27 -0.69 -26.58
N SER A 6 -14.92 -1.23 -27.60
CA SER A 6 -16.08 -2.11 -27.45
C SER A 6 -15.79 -3.12 -26.32
N GLU A 7 -16.82 -3.48 -25.56
CA GLU A 7 -16.85 -4.55 -24.56
C GLU A 7 -16.45 -5.88 -25.22
N ALA A 8 -15.17 -6.00 -25.59
CA ALA A 8 -14.57 -7.14 -26.25
C ALA A 8 -14.89 -8.34 -25.37
N SER A 9 -15.48 -9.38 -25.96
CA SER A 9 -16.20 -10.41 -25.23
C SER A 9 -15.31 -10.97 -24.11
N LEU A 10 -15.62 -10.68 -22.85
CA LEU A 10 -14.85 -11.15 -21.70
C LEU A 10 -15.26 -12.58 -21.36
N ILE A 11 -14.29 -13.45 -21.09
CA ILE A 11 -14.57 -14.74 -20.48
C ILE A 11 -14.89 -14.49 -19.01
N SER A 12 -16.12 -14.81 -18.62
CA SER A 12 -16.62 -14.54 -17.27
C SER A 12 -17.02 -15.83 -16.55
N HIS A 13 -16.72 -15.86 -15.25
CA HIS A 13 -17.21 -16.91 -14.37
C HIS A 13 -18.73 -16.80 -14.25
N GLN A 14 -19.42 -17.95 -14.24
CA GLN A 14 -20.86 -17.96 -13.96
C GLN A 14 -21.14 -17.30 -12.60
N PRO A 15 -22.18 -16.45 -12.48
CA PRO A 15 -22.49 -15.76 -11.22
C PRO A 15 -22.67 -16.73 -10.04
N LYS A 16 -23.22 -17.92 -10.28
CA LYS A 16 -23.38 -18.97 -9.26
C LYS A 16 -22.03 -19.41 -8.66
N ARG A 17 -20.97 -19.43 -9.46
CA ARG A 17 -19.62 -19.82 -9.02
C ARG A 17 -18.97 -18.72 -8.19
N LEU A 18 -19.06 -17.46 -8.64
CA LEU A 18 -18.51 -16.33 -7.89
C LEU A 18 -19.16 -16.18 -6.51
N ARG A 19 -20.46 -16.45 -6.39
CA ARG A 19 -21.16 -16.47 -5.08
C ARG A 19 -20.54 -17.41 -4.07
N LEU A 20 -19.99 -18.56 -4.50
CA LEU A 20 -19.34 -19.52 -3.60
C LEU A 20 -18.13 -18.92 -2.88
N LEU A 21 -17.52 -17.87 -3.44
CA LEU A 21 -16.48 -17.07 -2.80
C LEU A 21 -17.08 -15.89 -2.02
N TYR A 22 -17.86 -15.02 -2.68
CA TYR A 22 -18.28 -13.75 -2.09
C TYR A 22 -19.23 -13.90 -0.90
N GLU A 23 -20.11 -14.91 -0.87
CA GLU A 23 -21.03 -15.12 0.24
C GLU A 23 -20.29 -15.42 1.57
N PRO A 24 -19.37 -16.41 1.62
CA PRO A 24 -18.49 -16.58 2.77
C PRO A 24 -17.64 -15.34 3.11
N LEU A 25 -17.16 -14.59 2.12
CA LEU A 25 -16.37 -13.38 2.37
C LEU A 25 -17.20 -12.31 3.08
N CYS A 26 -18.48 -12.13 2.73
CA CYS A 26 -19.34 -11.19 3.44
C CYS A 26 -19.49 -11.55 4.93
N LEU A 27 -19.69 -12.84 5.24
CA LEU A 27 -19.75 -13.29 6.63
C LEU A 27 -18.42 -13.10 7.37
N LEU A 28 -17.30 -13.44 6.73
CA LEU A 28 -15.97 -13.21 7.30
C LEU A 28 -15.72 -11.73 7.58
N HIS A 29 -16.07 -10.86 6.65
CA HIS A 29 -15.89 -9.41 6.79
C HIS A 29 -16.72 -8.86 7.97
N THR A 30 -17.94 -9.38 8.18
CA THR A 30 -18.76 -9.04 9.36
C THR A 30 -18.14 -9.52 10.67
N LEU A 31 -17.45 -10.67 10.69
CA LEU A 31 -16.73 -11.15 11.88
C LEU A 31 -15.48 -10.32 12.16
N SER A 32 -14.64 -10.11 11.15
CA SER A 32 -13.49 -9.22 11.21
C SER A 32 -13.00 -8.85 9.82
N GLU A 33 -12.68 -7.58 9.64
CA GLU A 33 -12.06 -7.08 8.41
C GLU A 33 -10.59 -7.50 8.26
N VAL A 34 -9.95 -8.04 9.30
CA VAL A 34 -8.53 -8.44 9.30
C VAL A 34 -8.40 -9.95 9.55
N ARG A 35 -7.66 -10.64 8.68
CA ARG A 35 -7.51 -12.10 8.65
C ARG A 35 -6.19 -12.55 9.28
N GLY A 36 -6.18 -12.76 10.60
CA GLY A 36 -4.97 -13.18 11.30
C GLY A 36 -3.91 -12.08 11.37
N ASP A 37 -2.69 -12.46 11.70
CA ASP A 37 -1.58 -11.52 11.87
C ASP A 37 -0.96 -11.08 10.55
N ARG A 38 -0.38 -9.89 10.57
CA ARG A 38 0.30 -9.33 9.41
C ARG A 38 1.48 -10.22 9.00
N ILE A 39 1.55 -10.56 7.73
CA ILE A 39 2.69 -11.25 7.12
C ILE A 39 3.75 -10.21 6.72
N LYS A 40 4.91 -10.28 7.35
CA LYS A 40 6.05 -9.39 7.10
C LYS A 40 7.00 -10.01 6.06
N PRO A 41 7.82 -9.19 5.37
CA PRO A 41 8.81 -9.70 4.42
C PRO A 41 9.75 -10.77 5.01
N GLY A 42 10.19 -10.60 6.26
CA GLY A 42 11.04 -11.57 6.96
C GLY A 42 10.36 -12.87 7.38
N ASP A 43 9.02 -12.93 7.36
CA ASP A 43 8.30 -14.19 7.60
C ASP A 43 8.32 -15.09 6.35
N ILE A 44 8.59 -14.49 5.18
CA ILE A 44 8.58 -15.16 3.87
C ILE A 44 10.01 -15.58 3.46
N LEU A 45 11.02 -14.84 3.91
CA LEU A 45 12.43 -15.09 3.63
C LEU A 45 13.23 -15.23 4.93
N SER A 46 13.92 -16.36 5.14
CA SER A 46 14.99 -16.44 6.15
C SER A 46 16.22 -15.68 5.65
N GLU A 47 16.30 -14.38 5.93
CA GLU A 47 17.47 -13.57 5.59
C GLU A 47 18.61 -13.80 6.60
N GLY A 48 19.74 -14.33 6.13
CA GLY A 48 21.04 -14.13 6.79
C GLY A 48 21.56 -12.70 6.55
N PRO A 49 22.63 -12.26 7.23
CA PRO A 49 23.15 -10.89 7.11
C PRO A 49 23.67 -10.61 5.69
N GLY A 50 22.88 -9.88 4.91
CA GLY A 50 23.20 -9.41 3.55
C GLY A 50 22.04 -9.59 2.57
N LEU A 51 21.65 -8.51 1.86
CA LEU A 51 20.64 -8.60 0.80
C LEU A 51 21.13 -9.52 -0.33
N THR A 52 20.51 -10.69 -0.45
CA THR A 52 20.65 -11.62 -1.58
C THR A 52 20.23 -10.93 -2.88
N ALA A 53 20.59 -11.49 -4.05
CA ALA A 53 20.16 -10.93 -5.34
C ALA A 53 18.62 -10.76 -5.44
N PRO A 54 17.79 -11.75 -5.02
CA PRO A 54 16.34 -11.57 -4.88
C PRO A 54 15.93 -10.36 -4.04
N GLY A 55 16.53 -10.18 -2.86
CA GLY A 55 16.23 -9.04 -1.98
C GLY A 55 16.49 -7.68 -2.64
N ARG A 56 17.43 -7.60 -3.59
CA ARG A 56 17.73 -6.37 -4.33
C ARG A 56 16.67 -6.07 -5.39
N TYR A 57 16.23 -7.07 -6.15
CA TYR A 57 15.13 -6.92 -7.11
C TYR A 57 13.85 -6.49 -6.39
N ARG A 58 13.48 -7.19 -5.31
CA ARG A 58 12.32 -6.83 -4.49
C ARG A 58 12.41 -5.39 -3.97
N SER A 59 13.58 -4.99 -3.46
CA SER A 59 13.81 -3.62 -2.98
C SER A 59 13.69 -2.58 -4.09
N PHE A 60 14.14 -2.87 -5.31
CA PHE A 60 13.98 -1.98 -6.46
C PHE A 60 12.50 -1.76 -6.78
N VAL A 61 11.73 -2.83 -6.97
CA VAL A 61 10.33 -2.72 -7.38
C VAL A 61 9.40 -2.22 -6.26
N ASP A 62 9.68 -2.56 -5.00
CA ASP A 62 8.97 -2.00 -3.84
C ASP A 62 9.19 -0.48 -3.76
N ALA A 63 10.41 -0.01 -4.00
CA ALA A 63 10.73 1.41 -3.96
C ALA A 63 10.02 2.16 -5.10
N ILE A 64 10.09 1.64 -6.33
CA ILE A 64 9.36 2.20 -7.49
C ILE A 64 7.86 2.27 -7.21
N ALA A 65 7.25 1.18 -6.76
CA ALA A 65 5.83 1.17 -6.42
C ALA A 65 5.53 2.23 -5.35
N TYR A 66 6.31 2.28 -4.26
CA TYR A 66 6.04 3.22 -3.16
C TYR A 66 6.14 4.70 -3.55
N ILE A 67 7.17 5.11 -4.31
CA ILE A 67 7.36 6.51 -4.71
C ILE A 67 6.31 6.98 -5.73
N CYS A 68 5.71 6.07 -6.48
CA CYS A 68 4.66 6.36 -7.46
C CYS A 68 3.26 6.49 -6.82
N ALA A 69 3.05 5.97 -5.61
CA ALA A 69 1.76 6.07 -4.90
C ALA A 69 1.61 7.41 -4.17
N TYR A 70 1.36 8.50 -4.91
CA TYR A 70 1.47 9.86 -4.38
C TYR A 70 0.27 10.41 -3.58
N ARG A 71 -0.81 9.64 -3.46
CA ARG A 71 -1.98 10.00 -2.61
C ARG A 71 -2.36 8.87 -1.68
N LYS A 72 -2.85 9.21 -0.49
CA LYS A 72 -3.33 8.24 0.49
C LYS A 72 -4.79 7.85 0.26
N LYS A 73 -5.10 7.28 -0.92
CA LYS A 73 -6.43 6.77 -1.25
C LYS A 73 -6.34 5.42 -1.95
N PRO A 74 -7.34 4.53 -1.83
CA PRO A 74 -7.29 3.19 -2.40
C PRO A 74 -7.03 3.15 -3.91
N GLY A 75 -7.48 4.15 -4.68
CA GLY A 75 -7.25 4.22 -6.13
C GLY A 75 -5.79 4.45 -6.56
N TYR A 76 -4.96 5.00 -5.68
CA TYR A 76 -3.56 5.38 -5.96
C TYR A 76 -2.54 4.36 -5.45
N VAL A 77 -3.02 3.19 -5.03
CA VAL A 77 -2.14 2.07 -4.72
C VAL A 77 -1.52 1.60 -6.02
N THR A 78 -0.20 1.50 -6.05
CA THR A 78 0.59 1.12 -7.23
C THR A 78 1.31 -0.20 -6.98
N ALA A 79 1.53 -0.95 -8.06
CA ALA A 79 2.36 -2.14 -8.08
C ALA A 79 3.34 -2.07 -9.25
N ALA A 80 4.50 -2.70 -9.10
CA ALA A 80 5.56 -2.68 -10.09
C ALA A 80 6.28 -4.03 -10.21
N ALA A 81 6.82 -4.29 -11.40
CA ALA A 81 7.67 -5.44 -11.68
C ALA A 81 8.72 -5.07 -12.75
N LEU A 82 9.75 -5.91 -12.87
CA LEU A 82 10.75 -5.83 -13.94
C LEU A 82 10.51 -6.96 -14.93
N GLU A 83 10.16 -6.59 -16.16
CA GLU A 83 10.03 -7.51 -17.28
C GLU A 83 11.29 -7.46 -18.16
N GLU A 84 11.83 -8.63 -18.49
CA GLU A 84 12.97 -8.78 -19.38
C GLU A 84 12.49 -8.78 -20.84
N ALA A 85 12.68 -7.66 -21.54
CA ALA A 85 12.46 -7.57 -22.98
C ALA A 85 13.78 -7.80 -23.77
N PRO A 86 13.72 -8.06 -25.09
CA PRO A 86 14.91 -8.28 -25.91
C PRO A 86 15.90 -7.11 -25.92
N ASP A 87 15.39 -5.88 -25.87
CA ASP A 87 16.13 -4.63 -26.07
C ASP A 87 16.24 -3.75 -24.82
N ALA A 88 15.50 -4.06 -23.75
CA ALA A 88 15.48 -3.28 -22.52
C ALA A 88 14.98 -4.09 -21.32
N ILE A 89 15.17 -3.55 -20.12
CA ILE A 89 14.43 -3.97 -18.93
C ILE A 89 13.23 -3.03 -18.77
N VAL A 90 12.03 -3.60 -18.82
CA VAL A 90 10.77 -2.85 -18.72
C VAL A 90 10.35 -2.75 -17.27
N VAL A 91 10.26 -1.51 -16.76
CA VAL A 91 9.64 -1.17 -15.49
C VAL A 91 8.12 -1.09 -15.72
N LEU A 92 7.43 -2.19 -15.40
CA LEU A 92 5.97 -2.25 -15.45
C LEU A 92 5.39 -1.53 -14.24
N LEU A 93 4.38 -0.68 -14.45
CA LEU A 93 3.68 0.03 -13.39
C LEU A 93 2.16 -0.06 -13.57
N ALA A 94 1.45 -0.48 -12.54
CA ALA A 94 -0.02 -0.48 -12.49
C ALA A 94 -0.53 0.28 -11.27
N ALA A 95 -1.76 0.78 -11.32
CA ALA A 95 -2.49 1.29 -10.15
C ALA A 95 -3.87 0.65 -10.06
N ASN A 96 -4.52 0.76 -8.89
CA ASN A 96 -5.90 0.28 -8.72
C ASN A 96 -6.90 0.99 -9.65
N ASN A 97 -6.63 2.25 -9.98
CA ASN A 97 -7.30 2.98 -11.06
C ASN A 97 -6.31 3.05 -12.25
N ASP A 98 -6.02 4.21 -12.79
CA ASP A 98 -4.99 4.40 -13.81
C ASP A 98 -3.78 5.14 -13.25
N ILE A 99 -2.66 5.06 -13.97
CA ILE A 99 -1.46 5.85 -13.66
C ILE A 99 -1.64 7.26 -14.22
N ASP A 100 -1.60 8.24 -13.32
CA ASP A 100 -1.66 9.65 -13.70
C ASP A 100 -0.41 10.09 -14.47
N THR A 101 -0.57 11.03 -15.40
CA THR A 101 0.53 11.61 -16.19
C THR A 101 1.66 12.16 -15.30
N ALA A 102 1.33 12.77 -14.16
CA ALA A 102 2.34 13.28 -13.23
C ALA A 102 3.25 12.17 -12.66
N VAL A 103 2.72 10.95 -12.48
CA VAL A 103 3.49 9.79 -12.04
C VAL A 103 4.40 9.30 -13.18
N VAL A 104 3.91 9.28 -14.42
CA VAL A 104 4.73 8.94 -15.60
C VAL A 104 5.89 9.93 -15.75
N THR A 105 5.61 11.24 -15.67
CA THR A 105 6.65 12.28 -15.75
C THR A 105 7.68 12.16 -14.62
N LEU A 106 7.26 11.82 -13.40
CA LEU A 106 8.21 11.50 -12.32
C LEU A 106 9.07 10.29 -12.71
N LEU A 107 8.45 9.21 -13.16
CA LEU A 107 9.15 7.95 -13.44
C LEU A 107 10.14 8.09 -14.61
N GLU A 108 9.84 8.91 -15.61
CA GLU A 108 10.79 9.27 -16.67
C GLU A 108 12.07 9.90 -16.10
N LYS A 109 11.92 10.88 -15.19
CA LYS A 109 13.07 11.49 -14.50
C LYS A 109 13.82 10.48 -13.64
N VAL A 110 13.09 9.62 -12.93
CA VAL A 110 13.68 8.52 -12.15
C VAL A 110 14.53 7.64 -13.08
N VAL A 111 13.97 7.15 -14.18
CA VAL A 111 14.68 6.30 -15.14
C VAL A 111 15.89 6.99 -15.74
N MET A 112 15.85 8.29 -16.03
CA MET A 112 17.02 9.05 -16.47
C MET A 112 18.14 9.07 -15.43
N ILE A 113 17.81 9.31 -14.16
CA ILE A 113 18.78 9.28 -13.05
C ILE A 113 19.36 7.87 -12.89
N LEU A 114 18.51 6.84 -12.93
CA LEU A 114 18.97 5.45 -12.78
C LEU A 114 19.84 5.00 -13.96
N SER A 115 19.47 5.36 -15.19
CA SER A 115 20.26 5.06 -16.40
C SER A 115 21.64 5.72 -16.32
N TRP A 116 21.70 6.98 -15.87
CA TRP A 116 22.98 7.64 -15.64
C TRP A 116 23.85 6.89 -14.61
N ILE A 117 23.27 6.36 -13.52
CA ILE A 117 24.02 5.54 -12.54
C ILE A 117 24.52 4.22 -13.14
N ILE A 118 23.72 3.62 -14.03
CA ILE A 118 24.06 2.39 -14.73
C ILE A 118 25.24 2.64 -15.66
N ASP A 119 25.21 3.73 -16.42
CA ASP A 119 26.23 4.10 -17.42
C ASP A 119 27.53 4.64 -16.80
N ASN A 120 27.51 5.05 -15.53
CA ASN A 120 28.68 5.56 -14.81
C ASN A 120 29.15 4.55 -13.73
N PRO A 121 30.01 3.56 -14.08
CA PRO A 121 30.44 2.50 -13.15
C PRO A 121 31.30 3.00 -11.99
N THR A 122 31.84 4.22 -12.07
CA THR A 122 32.58 4.88 -10.99
C THR A 122 31.68 5.32 -9.84
N VAL A 123 30.37 5.48 -10.08
CA VAL A 123 29.39 5.86 -9.06
C VAL A 123 29.17 4.70 -8.10
N ARG A 124 29.59 4.89 -6.85
CA ARG A 124 29.41 3.95 -5.73
C ARG A 124 28.66 4.64 -4.59
N LEU A 125 28.12 3.86 -3.66
CA LEU A 125 27.27 4.37 -2.57
C LEU A 125 27.91 5.50 -1.74
N ASP A 126 29.23 5.48 -1.60
CA ASP A 126 30.06 6.43 -0.85
C ASP A 126 30.51 7.66 -1.66
N THR A 127 30.24 7.70 -2.97
CA THR A 127 30.66 8.80 -3.84
C THR A 127 29.80 10.05 -3.69
N ASN A 128 30.39 11.23 -3.95
CA ASN A 128 29.67 12.51 -3.98
C ASN A 128 28.62 12.52 -5.11
N GLU A 129 28.92 11.86 -6.22
CA GLU A 129 28.03 11.62 -7.35
C GLU A 129 26.75 10.88 -6.93
N ALA A 130 26.88 9.77 -6.18
CA ALA A 130 25.72 9.04 -5.68
C ALA A 130 24.90 9.89 -4.70
N ARG A 131 25.56 10.67 -3.83
CA ARG A 131 24.87 11.62 -2.92
C ARG A 131 24.13 12.71 -3.71
N GLY A 132 24.72 13.22 -4.78
CA GLY A 132 24.12 14.19 -5.68
C GLY A 132 22.89 13.64 -6.41
N ALA A 133 23.02 12.47 -7.04
CA ALA A 133 21.91 11.77 -7.69
C ALA A 133 20.77 11.46 -6.71
N MET A 134 21.11 11.03 -5.49
CA MET A 134 20.15 10.79 -4.41
C MET A 134 19.39 12.07 -4.02
N LYS A 135 20.09 13.22 -3.91
CA LYS A 135 19.47 14.51 -3.60
C LYS A 135 18.48 14.94 -4.70
N ILE A 136 18.87 14.81 -5.97
CA ILE A 136 18.03 15.16 -7.13
C ILE A 136 16.79 14.27 -7.16
N LEU A 137 16.97 12.94 -7.08
CA LEU A 137 15.88 11.98 -7.06
C LEU A 137 14.89 12.27 -5.92
N THR A 138 15.43 12.51 -4.71
CA THR A 138 14.61 12.77 -3.53
C THR A 138 13.79 14.05 -3.69
N ALA A 139 14.33 15.11 -4.29
CA ALA A 139 13.59 16.34 -4.55
C ALA A 139 12.36 16.08 -5.44
N TYR A 140 12.54 15.46 -6.60
CA TYR A 140 11.41 15.15 -7.50
C TYR A 140 10.36 14.24 -6.86
N VAL A 141 10.80 13.23 -6.10
CA VAL A 141 9.88 12.31 -5.41
C VAL A 141 9.09 13.04 -4.33
N LEU A 142 9.74 13.88 -3.51
CA LEU A 142 9.07 14.60 -2.43
C LEU A 142 8.11 15.67 -2.96
N ASP A 143 8.45 16.34 -4.07
CA ASP A 143 7.57 17.31 -4.72
C ASP A 143 6.24 16.68 -5.15
N LEU A 144 6.27 15.51 -5.80
CA LEU A 144 5.04 14.81 -6.18
C LEU A 144 4.28 14.25 -4.96
N ASN A 145 5.00 13.77 -3.95
CA ASN A 145 4.41 13.07 -2.79
C ASN A 145 4.02 14.00 -1.62
N ALA A 146 4.23 15.32 -1.74
CA ALA A 146 3.89 16.29 -0.71
C ALA A 146 2.44 16.16 -0.19
N PRO A 147 1.39 15.96 -1.03
CA PRO A 147 0.02 15.75 -0.54
C PRO A 147 -0.12 14.55 0.40
N LYS A 148 0.49 13.40 0.06
CA LYS A 148 0.45 12.20 0.90
C LYS A 148 1.26 12.34 2.18
N ILE A 149 2.38 13.05 2.14
CA ILE A 149 3.17 13.35 3.34
C ILE A 149 2.37 14.29 4.26
N PHE A 150 1.65 15.25 3.68
CA PHE A 150 0.76 16.15 4.41
C PHE A 150 -0.36 15.40 5.13
N ASP A 151 -0.99 14.40 4.50
CA ASP A 151 -1.97 13.53 5.14
C ASP A 151 -1.39 12.78 6.37
N TYR A 152 -0.12 12.37 6.31
CA TYR A 152 0.56 11.78 7.48
C TYR A 152 0.85 12.84 8.54
N TYR A 153 1.34 14.01 8.15
CA TYR A 153 1.60 15.12 9.07
C TYR A 153 0.34 15.53 9.84
N GLN A 154 -0.81 15.66 9.17
CA GLN A 154 -2.07 16.01 9.85
C GLN A 154 -2.44 14.98 10.93
N ARG A 155 -2.20 13.68 10.68
CA ARG A 155 -2.45 12.62 11.66
C ARG A 155 -1.41 12.65 12.80
N VAL A 156 -0.15 12.93 12.49
CA VAL A 156 0.91 13.15 13.50
C VAL A 156 0.52 14.33 14.40
N ASN A 157 0.14 15.46 13.81
CA ASN A 157 -0.20 16.68 14.54
C ASN A 157 -1.40 16.50 15.48
N LYS A 158 -2.38 15.68 15.10
CA LYS A 158 -3.49 15.29 16.00
C LYS A 158 -3.03 14.44 17.18
N LEU A 159 -2.15 13.46 16.95
CA LEU A 159 -1.70 12.51 17.97
C LEU A 159 -0.60 13.06 18.87
N VAL A 160 0.25 13.95 18.36
CA VAL A 160 1.43 14.44 19.09
C VAL A 160 1.02 15.20 20.34
N SER A 161 -0.06 16.00 20.30
CA SER A 161 -0.57 16.72 21.47
C SER A 161 -1.01 15.76 22.59
N LEU A 162 -1.63 14.64 22.23
CA LEU A 162 -2.07 13.61 23.18
C LEU A 162 -0.87 12.90 23.81
N VAL A 163 0.12 12.50 23.00
CA VAL A 163 1.31 11.80 23.48
C VAL A 163 2.21 12.72 24.30
N MET A 164 2.44 13.95 23.84
CA MET A 164 3.31 14.92 24.54
C MET A 164 2.70 15.42 25.84
N GLY A 165 1.38 15.65 25.90
CA GLY A 165 0.70 15.99 27.16
C GLY A 165 0.91 14.94 28.25
N ARG A 166 1.03 13.65 27.87
CA ARG A 166 1.31 12.55 28.79
C ARG A 166 2.79 12.42 29.15
N LEU A 167 3.70 12.63 28.19
CA LEU A 167 5.14 12.70 28.46
C LEU A 167 5.53 13.87 29.37
N ASN A 168 4.68 14.89 29.48
CA ASN A 168 4.87 16.06 30.35
C ASN A 168 4.17 15.95 31.70
N ALA A 169 3.32 14.93 31.92
CA ALA A 169 2.68 14.72 33.20
C ALA A 169 3.73 14.18 34.21
N GLU A 170 4.01 14.95 35.26
CA GLU A 170 4.86 14.52 36.37
C GLU A 170 4.28 13.27 37.08
N PRO A 171 5.12 12.42 37.71
CA PRO A 171 4.64 11.33 38.54
C PRO A 171 3.89 11.89 39.75
N GLY A 172 2.56 11.91 39.68
CA GLY A 172 1.74 12.09 40.86
C GLY A 172 2.09 11.00 41.87
N LEU A 173 2.45 11.42 43.09
CA LEU A 173 2.67 10.58 44.27
C LEU A 173 1.50 9.60 44.50
N LYS A 174 1.58 8.41 43.90
CA LYS A 174 1.02 7.16 44.45
C LYS A 174 1.97 6.04 44.07
N ALA A 175 2.94 5.82 44.94
CA ALA A 175 3.73 4.60 44.95
C ALA A 175 2.81 3.45 45.35
N ASP A 176 2.38 2.61 44.40
CA ASP A 176 2.20 1.17 44.66
C ASP A 176 2.02 0.28 43.41
N GLU A 177 2.55 0.63 42.25
CA GLU A 177 2.70 -0.32 41.15
C GLU A 177 4.05 -0.09 40.47
N ALA A 178 4.85 -1.14 40.36
CA ALA A 178 6.21 -1.09 39.83
C ALA A 178 6.23 -0.46 38.43
N LEU A 179 6.75 0.78 38.33
CA LEU A 179 6.91 1.47 37.06
C LEU A 179 7.84 0.66 36.14
N PRO A 180 7.49 0.42 34.87
CA PRO A 180 8.40 -0.16 33.90
C PRO A 180 9.62 0.76 33.68
N PRO A 181 10.77 0.23 33.24
CA PRO A 181 11.99 1.01 33.04
C PRO A 181 11.71 2.14 32.06
N ARG A 182 11.89 3.38 32.54
CA ARG A 182 11.65 4.61 31.78
C ARG A 182 12.49 4.60 30.50
N ALA A 183 11.94 5.14 29.41
CA ALA A 183 12.78 5.67 28.34
C ALA A 183 13.86 6.56 28.96
N ASP A 184 15.09 6.41 28.49
CA ASP A 184 16.19 7.29 28.86
C ASP A 184 15.74 8.77 28.78
N GLN A 185 16.02 9.55 29.84
CA GLN A 185 15.48 10.89 30.01
C GLN A 185 15.94 11.82 28.86
N ASP A 186 17.16 11.60 28.37
CA ASP A 186 17.74 12.30 27.23
C ASP A 186 16.99 11.98 25.93
N SER A 187 16.64 10.70 25.71
CA SER A 187 15.84 10.27 24.56
C SER A 187 14.46 10.96 24.50
N THR A 188 13.81 11.17 25.65
CA THR A 188 12.53 11.88 25.71
C THR A 188 12.71 13.39 25.45
N ILE A 189 13.78 14.00 25.96
CA ILE A 189 14.12 15.41 25.69
C ILE A 189 14.38 15.62 24.19
N ASN A 190 15.14 14.73 23.56
CA ASN A 190 15.44 14.77 22.12
C ASN A 190 14.16 14.70 21.28
N LEU A 191 13.21 13.83 21.65
CA LEU A 191 11.92 13.74 20.96
C LEU A 191 11.09 15.03 21.10
N ARG A 192 11.06 15.65 22.29
CA ARG A 192 10.37 16.94 22.50
C ARG A 192 10.99 18.04 21.65
N ASN A 193 12.32 18.14 21.66
CA ASN A 193 13.06 19.14 20.87
C ASN A 193 12.81 18.95 19.37
N TRP A 194 12.83 17.71 18.89
CA TRP A 194 12.54 17.40 17.50
C TRP A 194 11.11 17.83 17.11
N VAL A 195 10.11 17.50 17.94
CA VAL A 195 8.71 17.90 17.71
C VAL A 195 8.56 19.41 17.66
N ALA A 196 9.13 20.14 18.61
CA ALA A 196 9.07 21.60 18.67
C ALA A 196 9.73 22.24 17.44
N THR A 197 10.86 21.69 16.99
CA THR A 197 11.65 22.21 15.88
C THR A 197 11.02 21.94 14.52
N HIS A 198 10.43 20.75 14.33
CA HIS A 198 10.07 20.26 13.00
C HIS A 198 8.58 20.17 12.71
N LEU A 199 7.67 20.16 13.70
CA LEU A 199 6.22 20.03 13.44
C LEU A 199 5.48 21.38 13.32
N SER A 200 6.18 22.49 13.50
CA SER A 200 5.61 23.84 13.36
C SER A 200 6.63 24.81 12.77
N LYS A 201 6.15 25.91 12.18
CA LYS A 201 6.97 27.00 11.64
C LYS A 201 6.39 28.32 12.12
N SER A 202 7.20 29.11 12.83
CA SER A 202 6.74 30.38 13.44
C SER A 202 5.48 30.20 14.30
N ASN A 203 5.39 29.09 15.06
CA ASN A 203 4.23 28.68 15.86
C ASN A 203 2.94 28.42 15.05
N MET A 204 3.03 28.26 13.73
CA MET A 204 1.92 27.87 12.86
C MET A 204 2.07 26.41 12.38
N GLN A 205 0.93 25.80 12.03
CA GLN A 205 0.93 24.48 11.39
C GLN A 205 1.62 24.55 10.02
N LEU A 206 2.41 23.53 9.72
CA LEU A 206 3.07 23.39 8.42
C LEU A 206 2.03 23.28 7.30
N GLN A 207 2.39 23.76 6.12
CA GLN A 207 1.61 23.62 4.90
C GLN A 207 2.16 22.50 4.03
N GLU A 208 1.41 22.11 2.99
CA GLU A 208 1.83 21.07 2.05
C GLU A 208 3.21 21.38 1.42
N SER A 209 3.52 22.65 1.16
CA SER A 209 4.82 23.08 0.63
C SER A 209 6.01 22.86 1.58
N ASP A 210 5.77 22.68 2.89
CA ASP A 210 6.83 22.42 3.86
C ASP A 210 7.13 20.90 3.98
N MET A 211 6.33 20.04 3.34
CA MET A 211 6.44 18.58 3.48
C MET A 211 7.76 17.98 3.00
N PRO A 212 8.41 18.46 1.91
CA PRO A 212 9.73 17.98 1.52
C PRO A 212 10.77 18.14 2.64
N SER A 213 10.81 19.33 3.28
CA SER A 213 11.72 19.62 4.38
C SER A 213 11.42 18.75 5.61
N LEU A 214 10.14 18.58 5.96
CA LEU A 214 9.73 17.72 7.06
C LEU A 214 10.13 16.25 6.82
N ALA A 215 9.95 15.75 5.61
CA ALA A 215 10.30 14.38 5.24
C ALA A 215 11.81 14.14 5.36
N LEU A 216 12.64 15.10 4.93
CA LEU A 216 14.10 15.03 5.07
C LEU A 216 14.53 14.98 6.54
N SER A 217 14.02 15.89 7.38
CA SER A 217 14.33 15.90 8.82
C SER A 217 13.85 14.62 9.52
N SER A 218 12.66 14.14 9.17
CA SER A 218 12.11 12.91 9.74
C SER A 218 12.93 11.67 9.35
N TYR A 219 13.47 11.62 8.14
CA TYR A 219 14.35 10.54 7.73
C TYR A 219 15.71 10.59 8.44
N ARG A 220 16.32 11.78 8.52
CA ARG A 220 17.63 11.99 9.14
C ARG A 220 17.62 11.66 10.63
N ASP A 221 16.58 12.10 11.34
CA ASP A 221 16.52 12.04 12.80
C ASP A 221 15.66 10.85 13.29
N ARG A 222 15.48 9.82 12.46
CA ARG A 222 14.54 8.70 12.72
C ARG A 222 14.79 7.95 14.03
N GLU A 223 16.03 7.88 14.49
CA GLU A 223 16.41 7.19 15.72
C GLU A 223 15.83 7.87 16.97
N VAL A 224 15.54 9.19 16.89
CA VAL A 224 14.87 9.94 17.96
C VAL A 224 13.50 9.34 18.27
N PHE A 225 12.83 8.72 17.28
CA PHE A 225 11.51 8.14 17.46
C PHE A 225 11.52 6.86 18.30
N ASN A 226 12.69 6.21 18.49
CA ASN A 226 12.82 5.02 19.34
C ASN A 226 12.45 5.31 20.81
N ALA A 227 12.49 6.58 21.24
CA ALA A 227 11.98 7.02 22.54
C ALA A 227 10.51 6.62 22.78
N LEU A 228 9.72 6.41 21.72
CA LEU A 228 8.32 5.98 21.83
C LEU A 228 8.16 4.49 22.16
N HIS A 229 9.19 3.65 21.98
CA HIS A 229 9.14 2.22 22.28
C HIS A 229 9.30 1.89 23.77
N HIS A 230 9.90 2.78 24.55
CA HIS A 230 10.31 2.51 25.95
C HIS A 230 9.30 2.98 27.02
N THR A 231 8.09 3.40 26.64
CA THR A 231 7.22 4.21 27.52
C THR A 231 5.87 3.55 27.86
N THR A 232 5.69 2.25 27.61
CA THR A 232 4.34 1.65 27.62
C THR A 232 4.10 0.73 28.82
N GLY A 233 3.39 1.24 29.84
CA GLY A 233 2.90 0.47 30.99
C GLY A 233 1.44 -0.02 30.88
N SER A 234 0.66 0.43 29.88
CA SER A 234 -0.71 -0.05 29.65
C SER A 234 -1.01 -0.28 28.15
N LEU A 235 -2.01 -1.13 27.85
CA LEU A 235 -2.32 -1.60 26.50
C LEU A 235 -2.82 -0.49 25.55
N GLU A 236 -3.71 0.39 25.99
CA GLU A 236 -4.24 1.49 25.16
C GLU A 236 -3.21 2.63 24.99
N LEU A 237 -2.45 2.94 26.04
CA LEU A 237 -1.34 3.89 25.93
C LEU A 237 -0.29 3.37 24.95
N SER A 238 -0.01 2.06 24.96
CA SER A 238 0.90 1.45 23.99
C SER A 238 0.49 1.70 22.53
N LEU A 239 -0.81 1.65 22.24
CA LEU A 239 -1.32 1.82 20.87
C LEU A 239 -1.11 3.23 20.32
N ASN A 240 -1.33 4.29 21.11
CA ASN A 240 -1.13 5.67 20.63
C ASN A 240 0.34 6.01 20.38
N PHE A 241 1.24 5.52 21.24
CA PHE A 241 2.69 5.67 21.07
C PHE A 241 3.19 4.90 19.85
N GLU A 242 2.74 3.65 19.68
CA GLU A 242 3.08 2.84 18.52
C GLU A 242 2.54 3.45 17.21
N ARG A 243 1.31 3.99 17.24
CA ARG A 243 0.69 4.67 16.10
C ARG A 243 1.46 5.95 15.73
N LEU A 244 1.85 6.76 16.72
CA LEU A 244 2.66 7.94 16.49
C LEU A 244 4.03 7.56 15.91
N HIS A 245 4.71 6.57 16.50
CA HIS A 245 5.99 6.06 16.00
C HIS A 245 5.91 5.65 14.52
N LYS A 246 4.91 4.83 14.18
CA LYS A 246 4.66 4.39 12.79
C LYS A 246 4.38 5.56 11.84
N LEU A 247 3.69 6.60 12.29
CA LEU A 247 3.40 7.78 11.46
C LEU A 247 4.62 8.68 11.27
N LEU A 248 5.41 8.90 12.32
CA LEU A 248 6.67 9.63 12.23
C LEU A 248 7.63 8.93 11.25
N TYR A 249 7.75 7.61 11.32
CA TYR A 249 8.56 6.85 10.36
C TYR A 249 8.05 6.95 8.90
N LYS A 250 6.72 7.14 8.71
CA LYS A 250 6.12 7.32 7.38
C LYS A 250 6.44 8.68 6.75
N LEU A 251 6.66 9.72 7.55
CA LEU A 251 7.03 11.05 7.03
C LEU A 251 8.34 10.98 6.24
N GLY A 252 9.38 10.33 6.77
CA GLY A 252 10.67 10.14 6.11
C GLY A 252 10.74 8.96 5.13
N LYS A 253 9.66 8.18 4.94
CA LYS A 253 9.74 6.92 4.20
C LYS A 253 10.06 7.09 2.71
N HIS A 254 9.62 8.16 2.06
CA HIS A 254 9.93 8.41 0.64
C HIS A 254 11.44 8.61 0.43
N VAL A 255 12.12 9.29 1.36
CA VAL A 255 13.59 9.43 1.35
C VAL A 255 14.26 8.07 1.50
N ALA A 256 13.77 7.23 2.43
CA ALA A 256 14.28 5.87 2.58
C ALA A 256 14.13 5.02 1.30
N GLN A 257 13.01 5.17 0.56
CA GLN A 257 12.80 4.46 -0.69
C GLN A 257 13.71 4.97 -1.81
N CYS A 258 13.95 6.29 -1.91
CA CYS A 258 14.90 6.84 -2.88
C CYS A 258 16.30 6.25 -2.65
N LYS A 259 16.72 6.14 -1.39
CA LYS A 259 18.02 5.53 -1.04
C LYS A 259 18.08 4.08 -1.47
N ARG A 260 17.05 3.29 -1.13
CA ARG A 260 16.94 1.88 -1.50
C ARG A 260 16.95 1.69 -3.01
N LEU A 261 16.34 2.59 -3.76
CA LEU A 261 16.30 2.54 -5.22
C LEU A 261 17.69 2.80 -5.82
N ILE A 262 18.40 3.84 -5.37
CA ILE A 262 19.79 4.13 -5.79
C ILE A 262 20.70 2.95 -5.46
N GLU A 263 20.59 2.42 -4.23
CA GLU A 263 21.40 1.29 -3.79
C GLU A 263 21.13 0.02 -4.60
N ALA A 264 19.86 -0.31 -4.82
CA ALA A 264 19.48 -1.43 -5.66
C ALA A 264 20.01 -1.26 -7.09
N THR A 265 19.91 -0.06 -7.66
CA THR A 265 20.41 0.26 -9.01
C THR A 265 21.92 0.06 -9.13
N ILE A 266 22.71 0.59 -8.18
CA ILE A 266 24.17 0.40 -8.17
C ILE A 266 24.53 -1.09 -8.09
N ARG A 267 23.80 -1.85 -7.27
CA ARG A 267 24.06 -3.28 -7.06
C ARG A 267 23.56 -4.17 -8.18
N LEU A 268 22.55 -3.74 -8.95
CA LEU A 268 21.96 -4.44 -10.10
C LEU A 268 22.46 -3.89 -11.44
N ARG A 269 23.56 -3.10 -11.44
CA ARG A 269 24.03 -2.39 -12.63
C ARG A 269 24.24 -3.31 -13.83
N LEU A 270 24.78 -4.51 -13.62
CA LEU A 270 25.04 -5.45 -14.71
C LEU A 270 23.72 -5.96 -15.29
N GLU A 271 22.76 -6.30 -14.43
CA GLU A 271 21.45 -6.84 -14.81
C GLU A 271 20.57 -5.79 -15.48
N LEU A 272 20.75 -4.51 -15.15
CA LEU A 272 20.04 -3.37 -15.74
C LEU A 272 20.78 -2.73 -16.94
N SER A 273 21.94 -3.26 -17.33
CA SER A 273 22.79 -2.68 -18.39
C SER A 273 22.16 -2.64 -19.79
N ARG A 274 21.06 -3.38 -20.00
CA ARG A 274 20.26 -3.31 -21.24
C ARG A 274 19.45 -2.02 -21.35
N GLY A 275 19.50 -1.15 -20.35
CA GLY A 275 18.70 0.06 -20.29
C GLY A 275 17.33 -0.19 -19.67
N LEU A 276 16.71 0.91 -19.24
CA LEU A 276 15.41 0.92 -18.56
C LEU A 276 14.36 1.58 -19.46
N ARG A 277 13.19 0.96 -19.53
CA ARG A 277 12.02 1.49 -20.25
C ARG A 277 10.78 1.42 -19.37
N ILE A 278 9.88 2.36 -19.51
CA ILE A 278 8.66 2.43 -18.69
C ILE A 278 7.48 1.93 -19.52
N GLU A 279 6.65 1.09 -18.92
CA GLU A 279 5.32 0.75 -19.44
C GLU A 279 4.29 0.80 -18.32
N THR A 280 3.12 1.37 -18.62
CA THR A 280 2.00 1.45 -17.69
C THR A 280 0.91 0.47 -18.08
N ILE A 281 0.37 -0.24 -17.09
CA ILE A 281 -0.78 -1.13 -17.23
C ILE A 281 -2.04 -0.37 -16.81
N GLY A 282 -3.06 -0.39 -17.67
CA GLY A 282 -4.34 0.27 -17.42
C GLY A 282 -5.11 -0.35 -16.26
N GLY A 283 -5.89 0.47 -15.57
CA GLY A 283 -6.79 0.04 -14.52
C GLY A 283 -7.91 -0.86 -15.00
N SER A 284 -8.51 -1.58 -14.05
CA SER A 284 -9.72 -2.35 -14.34
C SER A 284 -10.98 -1.49 -14.23
N TRP A 285 -11.97 -1.75 -15.08
CA TRP A 285 -13.32 -1.19 -14.93
C TRP A 285 -13.99 -1.68 -13.65
N GLU A 286 -14.76 -0.79 -13.03
CA GLU A 286 -15.53 -1.13 -11.85
C GLU A 286 -16.77 -1.97 -12.20
N ASN A 287 -16.90 -3.14 -11.57
CA ASN A 287 -18.03 -4.05 -11.76
C ASN A 287 -18.92 -4.12 -10.52
N ARG A 288 -20.18 -4.51 -10.66
CA ARG A 288 -21.01 -4.79 -9.48
C ARG A 288 -20.52 -6.04 -8.77
N ILE A 289 -20.59 -6.05 -7.43
CA ILE A 289 -20.30 -7.26 -6.66
C ILE A 289 -21.22 -8.40 -7.14
N PRO A 290 -20.72 -9.64 -7.34
CA PRO A 290 -21.50 -10.73 -7.95
C PRO A 290 -22.46 -11.40 -6.95
N LEU A 291 -23.15 -10.61 -6.13
CA LEU A 291 -24.14 -11.05 -5.15
C LEU A 291 -25.53 -10.57 -5.53
N LEU A 292 -26.54 -11.35 -5.14
CA LEU A 292 -27.94 -10.94 -5.23
C LEU A 292 -28.49 -10.80 -3.81
N ALA A 293 -28.89 -9.59 -3.44
CA ALA A 293 -29.41 -9.29 -2.10
C ALA A 293 -30.52 -10.27 -1.66
N ARG A 294 -31.44 -10.63 -2.58
CA ARG A 294 -32.54 -11.56 -2.29
C ARG A 294 -32.11 -12.99 -1.92
N THR A 295 -30.92 -13.43 -2.33
CA THR A 295 -30.41 -14.79 -2.05
C THR A 295 -29.25 -14.81 -1.06
N CYS A 296 -28.78 -13.63 -0.63
CA CYS A 296 -27.66 -13.46 0.29
C CYS A 296 -28.20 -13.40 1.74
N ASN A 297 -28.68 -14.54 2.24
CA ASN A 297 -29.11 -14.72 3.63
C ASN A 297 -28.38 -15.92 4.24
N ILE A 298 -28.33 -15.95 5.57
CA ILE A 298 -27.51 -16.90 6.32
C ILE A 298 -27.82 -18.36 5.96
N GLN A 299 -29.10 -18.70 5.82
CA GLN A 299 -29.55 -20.06 5.53
C GLN A 299 -29.08 -20.52 4.16
N ASN A 300 -29.25 -19.68 3.14
CA ASN A 300 -28.81 -19.96 1.78
C ASN A 300 -27.28 -20.08 1.68
N ILE A 301 -26.56 -19.23 2.42
CA ILE A 301 -25.10 -19.28 2.49
C ILE A 301 -24.67 -20.60 3.15
N GLY A 302 -25.26 -20.95 4.30
CA GLY A 302 -24.99 -22.21 5.01
C GLY A 302 -25.20 -23.43 4.13
N HIS A 303 -26.33 -23.50 3.40
CA HIS A 303 -26.62 -24.59 2.45
C HIS A 303 -25.60 -24.69 1.32
N ARG A 304 -25.02 -23.57 0.87
CA ARG A 304 -23.98 -23.57 -0.18
C ARG A 304 -22.59 -23.91 0.34
N ILE A 305 -22.31 -23.68 1.62
CA ILE A 305 -21.05 -24.04 2.25
C ILE A 305 -21.03 -25.53 2.62
N PHE A 306 -22.10 -26.04 3.22
CA PHE A 306 -22.18 -27.41 3.75
C PHE A 306 -23.21 -28.25 2.99
N SER A 307 -22.78 -29.36 2.42
CA SER A 307 -23.69 -30.37 1.84
C SER A 307 -24.31 -31.28 2.90
N ASP A 308 -23.73 -31.34 4.09
CA ASP A 308 -24.19 -32.15 5.23
C ASP A 308 -25.14 -31.31 6.12
N PRO A 309 -26.44 -31.67 6.24
CA PRO A 309 -27.41 -30.94 7.04
C PRO A 309 -27.02 -30.80 8.52
N ALA A 310 -26.34 -31.78 9.09
CA ALA A 310 -25.93 -31.73 10.50
C ALA A 310 -24.82 -30.68 10.71
N LYS A 311 -23.85 -30.61 9.81
CA LYS A 311 -22.79 -29.58 9.84
C LYS A 311 -23.36 -28.20 9.59
N GLN A 312 -24.33 -28.08 8.67
CA GLN A 312 -25.04 -26.83 8.42
C GLN A 312 -25.75 -26.35 9.69
N ASP A 313 -26.49 -27.23 10.37
CA ASP A 313 -27.21 -26.87 11.59
C ASP A 313 -26.26 -26.46 12.74
N ILE A 314 -25.13 -27.14 12.91
CA ILE A 314 -24.09 -26.75 13.86
C ILE A 314 -23.55 -25.35 13.53
N PHE A 315 -23.20 -25.10 12.26
CA PHE A 315 -22.70 -23.81 11.79
C PHE A 315 -23.69 -22.68 12.06
N LEU A 316 -24.97 -22.88 11.71
CA LEU A 316 -26.02 -21.88 11.91
C LEU A 316 -26.24 -21.59 13.39
N ARG A 317 -26.28 -22.63 14.24
CA ARG A 317 -26.41 -22.47 15.69
C ARG A 317 -25.24 -21.71 16.30
N GLN A 318 -24.01 -21.98 15.86
CA GLN A 318 -22.82 -21.25 16.34
C GLN A 318 -22.84 -19.79 15.88
N LEU A 319 -23.21 -19.52 14.62
CA LEU A 319 -23.30 -18.16 14.10
C LEU A 319 -24.38 -17.33 14.82
N GLN A 320 -25.52 -17.94 15.14
CA GLN A 320 -26.59 -17.33 15.94
C GLN A 320 -26.18 -17.01 17.38
N GLN A 321 -25.12 -17.64 17.91
CA GLN A 321 -24.56 -17.26 19.22
C GLN A 321 -23.72 -15.96 19.15
N ILE A 322 -23.29 -15.56 17.96
CA ILE A 322 -22.44 -14.37 17.74
C ILE A 322 -23.29 -13.18 17.27
N TYR A 323 -24.24 -13.43 16.36
CA TYR A 323 -25.10 -12.40 15.76
C TYR A 323 -26.56 -12.85 15.75
N SER A 324 -27.49 -11.90 15.94
CA SER A 324 -28.89 -12.17 15.66
C SER A 324 -29.12 -12.26 14.14
N GLU A 325 -30.10 -13.06 13.73
CA GLU A 325 -30.44 -13.26 12.32
C GLU A 325 -30.78 -11.93 11.61
N LYS A 326 -31.52 -11.05 12.31
CA LYS A 326 -31.90 -9.73 11.80
C LYS A 326 -30.70 -8.81 11.55
N GLU A 327 -29.67 -8.87 12.39
CA GLU A 327 -28.45 -8.06 12.22
C GLU A 327 -27.68 -8.51 10.99
N LEU A 328 -27.51 -9.81 10.82
CA LEU A 328 -26.72 -10.35 9.71
C LEU A 328 -27.44 -10.15 8.38
N ASP A 329 -28.75 -10.39 8.31
CA ASP A 329 -29.54 -10.14 7.10
C ASP A 329 -29.55 -8.65 6.72
N ARG A 330 -29.56 -7.73 7.70
CA ARG A 330 -29.46 -6.29 7.43
C ARG A 330 -28.11 -5.94 6.80
N VAL A 331 -27.01 -6.40 7.37
CA VAL A 331 -25.64 -6.13 6.88
C VAL A 331 -25.43 -6.74 5.48
N LEU A 332 -25.85 -8.00 5.29
CA LEU A 332 -25.72 -8.71 4.02
C LEU A 332 -26.56 -8.08 2.90
N SER A 333 -27.81 -7.70 3.17
CA SER A 333 -28.77 -7.30 2.13
C SER A 333 -28.67 -5.83 1.70
N LYS A 334 -28.36 -4.90 2.62
CA LYS A 334 -28.44 -3.45 2.33
C LYS A 334 -27.10 -2.81 1.99
N ASP A 335 -26.02 -3.23 2.65
CA ASP A 335 -24.76 -2.48 2.66
C ASP A 335 -23.69 -3.16 1.80
N LEU A 336 -23.55 -4.49 1.90
CA LEU A 336 -22.48 -5.22 1.22
C LEU A 336 -22.77 -5.55 -0.26
N CYS A 337 -24.04 -5.76 -0.63
CA CYS A 337 -24.43 -6.18 -1.99
C CYS A 337 -24.44 -5.05 -3.04
N LYS A 338 -24.24 -3.78 -2.64
CA LYS A 338 -24.29 -2.61 -3.55
C LYS A 338 -22.92 -2.13 -4.02
N GLY A 339 -21.85 -2.67 -3.44
CA GLY A 339 -20.49 -2.25 -3.73
C GLY A 339 -20.08 -2.51 -5.18
N LYS A 340 -19.13 -1.71 -5.63
CA LYS A 340 -18.39 -1.97 -6.87
C LYS A 340 -17.06 -2.65 -6.56
N THR A 341 -16.62 -3.51 -7.46
CA THR A 341 -15.38 -4.29 -7.36
C THR A 341 -14.39 -3.85 -8.42
N ARG A 342 -13.10 -3.96 -8.11
CA ARG A 342 -11.98 -3.70 -9.02
C ARG A 342 -10.87 -4.74 -8.85
N VAL A 343 -10.06 -4.90 -9.87
CA VAL A 343 -8.82 -5.65 -9.81
C VAL A 343 -7.79 -4.76 -9.11
N HIS A 344 -7.07 -5.31 -8.13
CA HIS A 344 -6.02 -4.56 -7.45
C HIS A 344 -4.74 -4.52 -8.30
N ALA A 345 -3.91 -3.49 -8.10
CA ALA A 345 -2.69 -3.22 -8.88
C ALA A 345 -1.75 -4.43 -8.97
N GLU A 346 -1.55 -5.16 -7.87
CA GLU A 346 -0.71 -6.37 -7.83
C GLU A 346 -1.20 -7.43 -8.83
N LEU A 347 -2.52 -7.57 -8.94
CA LEU A 347 -3.13 -8.53 -9.84
C LEU A 347 -3.14 -8.03 -11.28
N LEU A 348 -3.17 -6.71 -11.52
CA LEU A 348 -3.00 -6.16 -12.88
C LEU A 348 -1.60 -6.45 -13.43
N VAL A 349 -0.56 -6.29 -12.61
CA VAL A 349 0.82 -6.65 -13.00
C VAL A 349 0.95 -8.15 -13.24
N LEU A 350 0.42 -8.98 -12.34
CA LEU A 350 0.40 -10.44 -12.53
C LEU A 350 -0.32 -10.81 -13.83
N ASP A 351 -1.47 -10.18 -14.09
CA ASP A 351 -2.31 -10.47 -15.24
C ASP A 351 -1.62 -10.12 -16.56
N HIS A 352 -0.84 -9.04 -16.60
CA HIS A 352 0.03 -8.70 -17.74
C HIS A 352 0.99 -9.86 -18.07
N PHE A 353 1.70 -10.41 -17.09
CA PHE A 353 2.59 -11.56 -17.31
C PHE A 353 1.85 -12.83 -17.73
N GLU A 354 0.62 -13.04 -17.24
CA GLU A 354 -0.23 -14.13 -17.73
C GLU A 354 -0.66 -13.92 -19.17
N GLN A 355 -1.00 -12.69 -19.55
CA GLN A 355 -1.46 -12.35 -20.90
C GLN A 355 -0.34 -12.44 -21.93
N THR A 356 0.80 -11.81 -21.65
CA THR A 356 1.89 -11.65 -22.61
C THR A 356 2.83 -12.86 -22.65
N GLY A 357 2.86 -13.68 -21.59
CA GLY A 357 3.90 -14.67 -21.41
C GLY A 357 5.28 -14.07 -21.14
N GLY A 358 5.32 -12.80 -20.72
CA GLY A 358 6.53 -12.05 -20.38
C GLY A 358 7.41 -12.77 -19.36
N ARG A 359 8.71 -12.44 -19.37
CA ARG A 359 9.68 -12.99 -18.42
C ARG A 359 10.01 -11.98 -17.34
N PHE A 360 10.08 -12.43 -16.11
CA PHE A 360 10.64 -11.65 -15.01
C PHE A 360 12.14 -11.54 -15.19
N LEU A 361 12.72 -10.43 -14.73
CA LEU A 361 14.17 -10.28 -14.68
C LEU A 361 14.84 -11.37 -13.82
N ASP A 362 14.17 -11.83 -12.75
CA ASP A 362 14.54 -13.01 -11.98
C ASP A 362 13.40 -14.05 -12.00
N GLU A 363 13.52 -15.04 -12.90
CA GLU A 363 12.52 -16.12 -13.02
C GLU A 363 12.45 -17.04 -11.80
N ARG A 364 13.46 -17.03 -10.92
CA ARG A 364 13.43 -17.79 -9.66
C ARG A 364 12.63 -17.07 -8.58
N ASP A 365 12.46 -15.75 -8.74
CA ASP A 365 11.73 -14.89 -7.81
C ASP A 365 10.77 -13.97 -8.57
N ARG A 366 9.64 -14.54 -9.03
CA ARG A 366 8.55 -13.82 -9.73
C ARG A 366 7.80 -12.90 -8.76
N TYR A 367 8.48 -11.87 -8.29
CA TYR A 367 8.01 -10.94 -7.29
C TYR A 367 7.41 -9.68 -7.91
N ILE A 368 6.28 -9.25 -7.33
CA ILE A 368 5.59 -8.02 -7.70
C ILE A 368 5.65 -7.10 -6.48
N GLY A 369 6.32 -5.96 -6.63
CA GLY A 369 6.40 -4.94 -5.59
C GLY A 369 5.11 -4.13 -5.51
N CYS A 370 4.74 -3.68 -4.32
CA CYS A 370 3.52 -2.90 -4.11
C CYS A 370 3.73 -1.78 -3.09
N SER A 371 3.04 -0.65 -3.27
CA SER A 371 3.16 0.51 -2.37
C SER A 371 2.67 0.25 -0.95
N LYS A 372 1.88 -0.82 -0.78
CA LYS A 372 1.43 -1.37 0.50
C LYS A 372 1.45 -2.90 0.44
N PRO A 373 1.50 -3.61 1.58
CA PRO A 373 1.37 -5.07 1.58
C PRO A 373 0.08 -5.50 0.88
N ALA A 374 0.07 -6.72 0.36
CA ALA A 374 -1.10 -7.31 -0.27
C ALA A 374 -2.31 -7.37 0.70
N CYS A 375 -3.51 -7.27 0.13
CA CYS A 375 -4.70 -7.63 0.87
C CYS A 375 -4.83 -9.15 1.00
N TYR A 376 -5.72 -9.62 1.89
CA TYR A 376 -5.96 -11.05 2.08
C TYR A 376 -6.25 -11.78 0.76
N LEU A 377 -7.12 -11.21 -0.09
CA LEU A 377 -7.51 -11.83 -1.36
C LEU A 377 -6.40 -11.80 -2.43
N CYS A 378 -5.64 -10.71 -2.53
CA CYS A 378 -4.46 -10.65 -3.40
C CYS A 378 -3.42 -11.68 -2.96
N HIS A 379 -3.12 -11.74 -1.65
CA HIS A 379 -2.15 -12.68 -1.09
C HIS A 379 -2.56 -14.13 -1.37
N LEU A 380 -3.83 -14.48 -1.15
CA LEU A 380 -4.33 -15.82 -1.48
C LEU A 380 -4.23 -16.11 -2.98
N PHE A 381 -4.67 -15.18 -3.83
CA PHE A 381 -4.65 -15.38 -5.28
C PHE A 381 -3.22 -15.60 -5.79
N ILE A 382 -2.29 -14.73 -5.41
CA ILE A 382 -0.88 -14.79 -5.85
C ILE A 382 -0.21 -16.06 -5.32
N SER A 383 -0.36 -16.37 -4.03
CA SER A 383 0.28 -17.54 -3.41
C SER A 383 -0.28 -18.87 -3.92
N CYS A 384 -1.54 -18.88 -4.35
CA CYS A 384 -2.17 -20.07 -4.93
C CYS A 384 -1.95 -20.17 -6.45
N HIS A 385 -1.30 -19.22 -7.10
CA HIS A 385 -1.24 -19.17 -8.55
C HIS A 385 -0.34 -20.28 -9.13
N PRO A 386 -0.77 -21.03 -10.17
CA PRO A 386 -0.04 -22.22 -10.65
C PRO A 386 1.34 -21.92 -11.24
N ARG A 387 1.62 -20.68 -11.65
CA ARG A 387 2.96 -20.24 -12.09
C ARG A 387 3.93 -19.94 -10.95
N GLY A 388 3.56 -20.12 -9.68
CA GLY A 388 4.49 -19.98 -8.56
C GLY A 388 5.07 -18.57 -8.42
N TYR A 389 4.20 -17.56 -8.39
CA TYR A 389 4.61 -16.20 -8.06
C TYR A 389 5.12 -16.13 -6.61
N ALA A 390 6.07 -15.23 -6.36
CA ALA A 390 6.59 -15.04 -5.01
C ALA A 390 5.48 -14.50 -4.09
N SER A 391 5.25 -15.15 -2.95
CA SER A 391 4.24 -14.69 -2.00
C SER A 391 4.55 -13.27 -1.51
N PRO A 392 3.61 -12.32 -1.62
CA PRO A 392 3.82 -10.96 -1.16
C PRO A 392 3.61 -10.87 0.36
N PRO A 393 4.25 -9.91 1.04
CA PRO A 393 3.84 -9.52 2.39
C PRO A 393 2.38 -9.10 2.37
N SER A 394 1.65 -9.31 3.46
CA SER A 394 0.19 -9.10 3.50
C SER A 394 -0.22 -8.39 4.79
N HIS A 395 -1.06 -7.37 4.65
CA HIS A 395 -1.72 -6.72 5.79
C HIS A 395 -2.98 -7.47 6.23
N GLN A 396 -3.34 -8.56 5.54
CA GLN A 396 -4.46 -9.44 5.88
C GLN A 396 -5.85 -8.78 5.92
N LYS A 397 -6.00 -7.56 5.40
CA LYS A 397 -7.33 -6.92 5.36
C LYS A 397 -8.15 -7.51 4.23
N LEU A 398 -9.41 -7.77 4.51
CA LEU A 398 -10.39 -8.29 3.59
C LEU A 398 -11.18 -7.14 2.96
N TYR A 399 -10.98 -6.95 1.66
CA TYR A 399 -11.69 -5.97 0.84
C TYR A 399 -12.74 -6.66 -0.02
N LEU A 400 -14.03 -6.35 0.20
CA LEU A 400 -15.13 -6.90 -0.59
C LEU A 400 -15.24 -6.27 -1.99
N ASN A 401 -14.68 -5.07 -2.17
CA ASN A 401 -14.52 -4.40 -3.47
C ASN A 401 -13.37 -4.95 -4.33
N TRP A 402 -12.93 -6.18 -4.06
CA TRP A 402 -11.94 -6.91 -4.84
C TRP A 402 -12.61 -7.80 -5.90
N ARG A 403 -11.94 -8.12 -7.01
CA ARG A 403 -12.33 -9.17 -7.97
C ARG A 403 -11.13 -9.79 -8.68
N LEU A 404 -11.38 -10.92 -9.34
CA LEU A 404 -10.43 -11.62 -10.22
C LEU A 404 -10.07 -10.75 -11.46
N PRO A 405 -8.86 -10.93 -12.03
CA PRO A 405 -8.48 -10.30 -13.30
C PRO A 405 -9.42 -10.61 -14.47
N ASP A 406 -9.52 -9.69 -15.42
CA ASP A 406 -10.32 -9.86 -16.63
C ASP A 406 -9.58 -10.71 -17.67
N ILE A 407 -10.28 -11.61 -18.35
CA ILE A 407 -9.73 -12.43 -19.44
C ILE A 407 -10.52 -12.13 -20.71
N ARG A 408 -9.86 -11.63 -21.74
CA ARG A 408 -10.49 -11.32 -23.01
C ARG A 408 -10.53 -12.55 -23.91
N THR A 409 -11.62 -12.73 -24.66
CA THR A 409 -11.78 -13.87 -25.58
C THR A 409 -10.82 -13.86 -26.76
N ASP A 410 -10.25 -12.72 -27.12
CA ASP A 410 -9.32 -12.56 -28.23
C ASP A 410 -7.86 -12.87 -27.86
N GLU A 411 -7.57 -13.12 -26.57
CA GLU A 411 -6.25 -13.53 -26.13
C GLU A 411 -5.93 -14.96 -26.57
N GLN A 412 -4.73 -15.17 -27.11
CA GLN A 412 -4.29 -16.46 -27.61
C GLN A 412 -4.31 -17.57 -26.54
N ASN A 413 -4.10 -17.21 -25.27
CA ASN A 413 -4.04 -18.13 -24.14
C ASN A 413 -5.26 -18.02 -23.20
N ALA A 414 -6.36 -17.41 -23.65
CA ALA A 414 -7.55 -17.14 -22.84
C ALA A 414 -8.09 -18.40 -22.12
N ALA A 415 -8.15 -19.54 -22.84
CA ALA A 415 -8.66 -20.79 -22.30
C ALA A 415 -7.79 -21.34 -21.14
N THR A 416 -6.46 -21.30 -21.30
CA THR A 416 -5.50 -21.73 -20.27
C THR A 416 -5.53 -20.79 -19.07
N ARG A 417 -5.54 -19.47 -19.30
CA ARG A 417 -5.69 -18.46 -18.23
C ARG A 417 -6.97 -18.66 -17.45
N PHE A 418 -8.09 -18.93 -18.13
CA PHE A 418 -9.37 -19.17 -17.47
C PHE A 418 -9.36 -20.46 -16.64
N GLN A 419 -8.71 -21.53 -17.12
CA GLN A 419 -8.51 -22.75 -16.31
C GLN A 419 -7.65 -22.48 -15.07
N HIS A 420 -6.54 -21.74 -15.20
CA HIS A 420 -5.71 -21.34 -14.06
C HIS A 420 -6.51 -20.51 -13.05
N GLN A 421 -7.24 -19.49 -13.51
CA GLN A 421 -8.08 -18.63 -12.68
C GLN A 421 -9.18 -19.44 -11.98
N GLN A 422 -9.79 -20.42 -12.64
CA GLN A 422 -10.74 -21.35 -12.02
C GLN A 422 -10.10 -22.19 -10.90
N GLY A 423 -8.92 -22.75 -11.14
CA GLY A 423 -8.20 -23.51 -10.12
C GLY A 423 -7.85 -22.67 -8.89
N VAL A 424 -7.40 -21.43 -9.09
CA VAL A 424 -7.13 -20.48 -8.00
C VAL A 424 -8.41 -20.12 -7.25
N LEU A 425 -9.51 -19.82 -7.97
CA LEU A 425 -10.80 -19.51 -7.37
C LEU A 425 -11.29 -20.63 -6.44
N PHE A 426 -11.18 -21.91 -6.86
CA PHE A 426 -11.59 -23.03 -6.00
C PHE A 426 -10.72 -23.14 -4.75
N ARG A 427 -9.39 -22.99 -4.87
CA ARG A 427 -8.49 -22.97 -3.69
C ARG A 427 -8.82 -21.82 -2.73
N MET A 428 -9.14 -20.64 -3.26
CA MET A 428 -9.57 -19.50 -2.45
C MET A 428 -10.90 -19.79 -1.75
N ILE A 429 -11.88 -20.37 -2.45
CA ILE A 429 -13.17 -20.77 -1.86
C ILE A 429 -12.96 -21.72 -0.68
N ASP A 430 -12.13 -22.75 -0.86
CA ASP A 430 -11.86 -23.74 0.20
C ASP A 430 -11.19 -23.10 1.42
N THR A 431 -10.22 -22.21 1.19
CA THR A 431 -9.53 -21.49 2.28
C THR A 431 -10.46 -20.54 3.01
N VAL A 432 -11.23 -19.74 2.29
CA VAL A 432 -12.20 -18.81 2.88
C VAL A 432 -13.26 -19.55 3.70
N ARG A 433 -13.78 -20.67 3.20
CA ARG A 433 -14.75 -21.50 3.94
C ARG A 433 -14.15 -22.10 5.20
N ARG A 434 -12.91 -22.55 5.13
CA ARG A 434 -12.17 -23.08 6.28
C ARG A 434 -11.96 -22.00 7.34
N ASP A 435 -11.48 -20.82 6.93
CA ASP A 435 -11.26 -19.68 7.82
C ASP A 435 -12.57 -19.24 8.49
N LEU A 436 -13.67 -19.19 7.73
CA LEU A 436 -14.99 -18.86 8.26
C LEU A 436 -15.47 -19.87 9.31
N THR A 437 -15.34 -21.16 8.98
CA THR A 437 -15.75 -22.23 9.89
C THR A 437 -14.92 -22.21 11.17
N ASN A 438 -13.61 -22.00 11.06
CA ASN A 438 -12.69 -21.92 12.20
C ASN A 438 -13.00 -20.71 13.09
N ASP A 439 -13.22 -19.53 12.51
CA ASP A 439 -13.54 -18.32 13.27
C ASP A 439 -14.84 -18.44 14.05
N ILE A 440 -15.89 -18.99 13.42
CA ILE A 440 -17.19 -19.22 14.06
C ILE A 440 -17.05 -20.28 15.17
N ALA A 441 -16.34 -21.37 14.92
CA ALA A 441 -16.11 -22.42 15.91
C ALA A 441 -15.30 -21.90 17.12
N ALA A 442 -14.30 -21.05 16.87
CA ALA A 442 -13.50 -20.39 17.91
C ALA A 442 -14.21 -19.19 18.54
N ARG A 443 -15.45 -18.87 18.13
CA ARG A 443 -16.23 -17.71 18.57
C ARG A 443 -15.44 -16.41 18.49
N VAL A 444 -14.64 -16.26 17.43
CA VAL A 444 -13.92 -15.03 17.15
C VAL A 444 -14.96 -13.93 16.93
N GLY A 445 -15.19 -13.11 17.96
CA GLY A 445 -15.98 -11.88 17.85
C GLY A 445 -15.24 -10.80 17.05
N LYS A 446 -15.81 -9.59 16.98
CA LYS A 446 -15.21 -8.43 16.30
C LYS A 446 -13.77 -8.18 16.77
N ARG A 447 -12.77 -8.71 16.06
CA ARG A 447 -11.36 -8.35 16.32
C ARG A 447 -11.18 -6.88 15.95
N MET A 448 -10.62 -6.09 16.86
CA MET A 448 -10.25 -4.70 16.60
C MET A 448 -9.28 -4.64 15.41
N GLY A 449 -9.57 -3.79 14.43
CA GLY A 449 -8.77 -3.64 13.22
C GLY A 449 -7.40 -3.04 13.53
N PHE A 450 -6.33 -3.71 13.11
CA PHE A 450 -4.99 -3.13 13.17
C PHE A 450 -4.80 -2.10 12.04
N ALA A 451 -4.22 -0.95 12.38
CA ALA A 451 -3.95 0.12 11.43
C ALA A 451 -2.92 -0.29 10.34
N ASP A 452 -3.17 0.11 9.09
CA ASP A 452 -2.28 -0.12 7.94
C ASP A 452 -0.92 0.52 8.16
N SER A 453 0.14 -0.26 8.40
CA SER A 453 1.47 0.32 8.56
C SER A 453 2.59 -0.51 7.97
N THR A 454 3.01 -0.17 6.75
CA THR A 454 4.25 -0.63 6.09
C THR A 454 5.56 -0.09 6.72
N ALA A 455 5.58 0.15 8.03
CA ALA A 455 6.76 0.59 8.77
C ALA A 455 7.55 -0.64 9.23
N GLY A 456 8.18 -1.35 8.30
CA GLY A 456 9.27 -2.25 8.62
C GLY A 456 10.57 -1.46 8.46
N GLY A 457 11.26 -1.18 9.56
CA GLY A 457 12.66 -0.78 9.51
C GLY A 457 13.49 -1.98 9.08
N THR A 458 14.41 -1.82 8.14
CA THR A 458 15.41 -2.83 7.81
C THR A 458 16.73 -2.36 8.42
N SER A 459 17.21 -3.09 9.42
CA SER A 459 18.47 -2.83 10.13
C SER A 459 19.65 -3.34 9.31
N THR A 460 20.02 -2.63 8.25
CA THR A 460 21.36 -2.65 7.64
C THR A 460 21.39 -1.58 6.55
N ILE A 461 21.55 -0.34 6.96
CA ILE A 461 21.68 0.80 6.06
C ILE A 461 22.99 1.50 6.46
N ILE A 462 23.98 1.51 5.57
CA ILE A 462 25.16 2.38 5.70
C ILE A 462 24.64 3.80 5.56
N ASP A 463 24.74 4.61 6.61
CA ASP A 463 24.23 5.98 6.59
C ASP A 463 25.03 6.82 5.58
N ILE A 464 24.31 7.37 4.61
CA ILE A 464 24.84 8.41 3.74
C ILE A 464 24.48 9.67 4.50
N GLU A 465 25.46 10.32 5.11
CA GLU A 465 25.26 11.65 5.69
C GLU A 465 24.72 12.56 4.59
N THR A 466 23.47 12.99 4.75
CA THR A 466 22.84 14.03 3.94
C THR A 466 23.34 15.37 4.44
N ASP A 467 24.65 15.61 4.38
CA ASP A 467 25.18 16.93 4.61
C ASP A 467 24.87 17.76 3.35
N LEU A 468 23.90 18.67 3.48
CA LEU A 468 23.35 19.49 2.40
C LEU A 468 24.27 20.68 2.04
N SER A 469 25.53 20.65 2.48
CA SER A 469 26.53 21.66 2.18
C SER A 469 27.01 21.57 0.71
N SER A 470 27.38 22.72 0.15
CA SER A 470 27.78 22.90 -1.24
C SER A 470 29.00 22.04 -1.59
N SER A 471 28.79 20.84 -2.12
CA SER A 471 29.83 19.99 -2.67
C SER A 471 30.07 20.33 -4.14
N MET A 472 31.34 20.29 -4.58
CA MET A 472 31.72 20.49 -5.98
C MET A 472 31.02 19.43 -6.84
N SER A 473 30.15 19.86 -7.76
CA SER A 473 29.51 18.94 -8.72
C SER A 473 30.55 18.44 -9.71
N SER A 474 30.49 17.15 -10.04
CA SER A 474 31.30 16.59 -11.11
C SER A 474 30.69 16.93 -12.48
N LEU A 475 31.52 16.99 -13.52
CA LEU A 475 31.07 17.30 -14.88
C LEU A 475 29.96 16.34 -15.37
N SER A 476 30.00 15.07 -14.97
CA SER A 476 28.97 14.09 -15.36
C SER A 476 27.65 14.31 -14.61
N LEU A 477 27.67 14.80 -13.37
CA LEU A 477 26.46 15.14 -12.61
C LEU A 477 25.82 16.43 -13.16
N ASP A 478 26.63 17.41 -13.57
CA ASP A 478 26.15 18.62 -14.24
C ASP A 478 25.47 18.31 -15.58
N GLU A 479 25.96 17.31 -16.31
CA GLU A 479 25.35 16.84 -17.55
C GLU A 479 23.98 16.18 -17.31
N LEU A 480 23.86 15.37 -16.24
CA LEU A 480 22.56 14.82 -15.81
C LEU A 480 21.57 15.95 -15.50
N LEU A 481 22.00 16.97 -14.73
CA LEU A 481 21.16 18.13 -14.39
C LEU A 481 20.70 18.88 -15.63
N LYS A 482 21.59 19.16 -16.59
CA LYS A 482 21.23 19.81 -17.86
C LYS A 482 20.21 18.98 -18.65
N THR A 483 20.32 17.66 -18.62
CA THR A 483 19.40 16.76 -19.34
C THR A 483 18.01 16.79 -18.71
N LEU A 484 17.94 16.77 -17.37
CA LEU A 484 16.70 16.90 -16.61
C LEU A 484 16.04 18.28 -16.81
N ASP A 485 16.82 19.37 -16.80
CA ASP A 485 16.33 20.73 -17.04
C ASP A 485 15.74 20.91 -18.45
N ARG A 486 16.34 20.27 -19.47
CA ARG A 486 15.80 20.29 -20.83
C ARG A 486 14.45 19.60 -20.93
N GLN A 487 14.23 18.52 -20.17
CA GLN A 487 12.94 17.85 -20.08
C GLN A 487 11.89 18.75 -19.38
N ASP A 488 12.29 19.43 -18.31
CA ASP A 488 11.44 20.41 -17.61
C ASP A 488 11.10 21.64 -18.47
N GLY A 489 12.01 22.05 -19.36
CA GLY A 489 11.82 23.14 -20.32
C GLY A 489 10.94 22.74 -21.52
N ALA A 490 11.07 21.52 -22.04
CA ALA A 490 10.26 21.01 -23.14
C ALA A 490 8.78 20.81 -22.75
N GLY A 491 8.48 20.65 -21.46
CA GLY A 491 7.12 20.59 -20.92
C GLY A 491 6.44 21.94 -20.67
N ARG A 492 7.14 23.07 -20.85
CA ARG A 492 6.56 24.43 -20.71
C ARG A 492 6.20 25.02 -22.08
N GLY A 493 5.09 24.54 -22.66
CA GLY A 493 4.23 25.41 -23.48
C GLY A 493 3.69 26.57 -22.64
N PRO A 494 3.15 27.65 -23.24
CA PRO A 494 2.73 28.82 -22.48
C PRO A 494 1.74 28.41 -21.40
N ARG A 495 2.03 28.80 -20.15
CA ARG A 495 1.14 28.62 -19.00
C ARG A 495 -0.17 29.34 -19.30
N GLU A 496 -1.18 28.60 -19.73
CA GLU A 496 -2.56 29.07 -19.60
C GLU A 496 -2.90 29.10 -18.10
N PRO A 497 -3.45 30.21 -17.60
CA PRO A 497 -3.87 30.30 -16.22
C PRO A 497 -5.12 29.43 -16.05
N HIS A 498 -4.98 28.25 -15.44
CA HIS A 498 -6.12 27.47 -14.95
C HIS A 498 -6.71 28.14 -13.70
N MET A 499 -7.31 29.30 -13.89
CA MET A 499 -8.52 29.70 -13.18
C MET A 499 -9.66 29.22 -14.07
N ASP A 500 -10.60 28.48 -13.50
CA ASP A 500 -11.83 28.09 -14.18
C ASP A 500 -12.96 28.99 -13.66
N PRO A 501 -13.27 30.14 -14.32
CA PRO A 501 -14.45 30.92 -13.98
C PRO A 501 -15.60 30.54 -14.91
N LYS A 502 -16.72 30.14 -14.30
CA LYS A 502 -18.09 29.99 -14.82
C LYS A 502 -18.48 28.60 -15.33
N PHE A 503 -18.91 27.78 -14.37
CA PHE A 503 -20.08 26.93 -14.55
C PHE A 503 -21.31 27.69 -14.03
N THR A 504 -22.26 28.04 -14.90
CA THR A 504 -23.63 28.46 -14.50
C THR A 504 -24.64 27.40 -14.94
N PRO A 505 -25.68 27.13 -14.13
CA PRO A 505 -26.51 25.94 -14.23
C PRO A 505 -27.69 26.16 -15.19
N CYS A 506 -27.89 25.26 -16.15
CA CYS A 506 -29.19 25.05 -16.77
C CYS A 506 -29.69 23.67 -16.33
N GLY A 507 -30.76 23.69 -15.54
CA GLY A 507 -31.26 22.52 -14.82
C GLY A 507 -32.07 21.56 -15.66
N VAL A 508 -31.94 20.27 -15.35
CA VAL A 508 -33.00 19.26 -15.32
C VAL A 508 -32.58 18.17 -14.31
N PRO A 509 -33.50 17.37 -13.78
CA PRO A 509 -33.98 17.40 -12.41
C PRO A 509 -33.11 16.63 -11.40
N PHE A 510 -33.15 17.15 -10.17
CA PHE A 510 -32.57 16.60 -8.95
C PHE A 510 -33.11 15.18 -8.67
N PHE A 511 -32.23 14.17 -8.73
CA PHE A 511 -32.39 12.92 -8.00
C PHE A 511 -31.25 12.86 -6.97
N PRO A 512 -31.54 12.76 -5.66
CA PRO A 512 -30.51 12.79 -4.64
C PRO A 512 -29.69 11.50 -4.70
N SER A 513 -28.44 11.60 -5.18
CA SER A 513 -27.43 10.58 -4.96
C SER A 513 -26.94 10.72 -3.51
N GLU A 514 -27.50 9.91 -2.61
CA GLU A 514 -27.00 9.74 -1.26
C GLU A 514 -25.54 9.29 -1.30
N THR A 515 -24.67 10.15 -0.79
CA THR A 515 -23.28 9.85 -0.48
C THR A 515 -23.23 8.71 0.53
N SER A 516 -22.90 7.50 0.09
CA SER A 516 -22.49 6.43 0.99
C SER A 516 -21.09 6.77 1.52
N GLY A 517 -21.05 7.33 2.73
CA GLY A 517 -19.82 7.65 3.43
C GLY A 517 -18.95 6.42 3.61
N GLU A 518 -17.72 6.49 3.10
CA GLU A 518 -16.63 5.63 3.52
C GLU A 518 -16.29 6.01 4.97
N ALA A 519 -16.73 5.19 5.93
CA ALA A 519 -16.16 5.22 7.26
C ALA A 519 -14.77 4.58 7.18
N GLU A 520 -13.73 5.40 7.01
CA GLU A 520 -12.43 5.04 7.57
C GLU A 520 -12.65 4.84 9.08
N SER A 521 -12.16 3.73 9.64
CA SER A 521 -12.12 3.51 11.08
C SER A 521 -11.23 4.56 11.75
N ASP A 522 -11.81 5.72 12.04
CA ASP A 522 -11.31 6.69 13.00
C ASP A 522 -11.81 6.25 14.39
N ASP A 523 -10.88 5.77 15.21
CA ASP A 523 -11.12 5.56 16.65
C ASP A 523 -11.34 6.92 17.32
N SER A 524 -12.60 7.33 17.44
CA SER A 524 -13.02 8.35 18.41
C SER A 524 -13.62 7.64 19.63
N ALA A 525 -12.79 7.41 20.65
CA ALA A 525 -13.25 6.95 21.95
C ALA A 525 -13.82 8.14 22.75
N THR A 526 -15.14 8.23 22.85
CA THR A 526 -15.82 8.90 23.97
C THR A 526 -17.02 8.06 24.38
N GLY A 527 -16.94 7.46 25.57
CA GLY A 527 -18.02 6.70 26.17
C GLY A 527 -17.79 6.56 27.67
N GLY A 528 -17.98 7.65 28.41
CA GLY A 528 -18.14 7.60 29.86
C GLY A 528 -19.53 7.06 30.19
N VAL A 529 -19.59 6.03 31.03
CA VAL A 529 -20.82 5.58 31.67
C VAL A 529 -20.77 6.09 33.11
N GLY A 530 -21.62 7.08 33.40
CA GLY A 530 -21.99 7.43 34.76
C GLY A 530 -22.96 6.37 35.30
N ILE A 531 -22.77 6.00 36.56
CA ILE A 531 -23.76 5.30 37.38
C ILE A 531 -24.99 6.18 37.54
#